data_AF-A0AB38PLE8-F1
#
_entry.id   AF-A0AB38PLE8-F1
#
_cell.length_a   1.000
_cell.length_b   1.000
_cell.length_c   1.000
_cell.angle_alpha   90.00
_cell.angle_beta   90.00
_cell.angle_gamma   90.00
#
_symmetry.space_group_name_H-M   'P 1'
#
loop_
_entity.id
_entity.type
_entity.pdbx_description
1 polymer ?
#
loop_
_entity_poly.entity_id
_entity_poly.type
_entity_poly.pdbx_seq_one_letter_code
_entity_poly.pdbx_strand_id
1 'polypeptide(L)'
;MKKHFITFLLLVGMTASLTAQQKYQPTEANLKARSEFQDNKFGIFLHWGLYAMLATGEWTMTNNNLNYKEYAKLAGGFYPSKFDADKWVAAIKASGAKYICFTTRHHEGFSMFDTKYSDYNIVKATPFKRDVVKELANACAKHGIKLHFYYSHIDWYREDAPQGRTGRRTGRPNPKGDWKSYYQFMNNQLTELLTNYGPIGAIWFDGWWDQDINPDFDWELPEQYALIHRLQPACLVGNNHHQTPFAGEDIQIFERDLPGENTAGLSGQSVSHLPLETCETMNGMWGYKITDQNYKSTKTLIHYLVKAAGKDANLLMNIGPQPDGELPEVAVQRLKEVGEWMSKYGETIYGTRGGLVAPHDWGVTTQKGNKLYVHILNLQDKALFLPIVDKKVKKAVVFADKTPVRFTKNKEGIVLELAKVPTDVDYVVELTID
;
A
#
# COMPACT_ATOMS: atom_id res chain seq x y z
N MET A 1 -18.30 -84.82 1.92
CA MET A 1 -18.35 -84.97 0.44
C MET A 1 -18.65 -83.59 -0.17
N LYS A 2 -17.88 -83.22 -1.20
CA LYS A 2 -17.79 -81.93 -1.93
C LYS A 2 -19.00 -80.96 -1.88
N LYS A 3 -18.71 -79.65 -1.75
CA LYS A 3 -19.27 -78.47 -2.47
C LYS A 3 -18.59 -77.18 -1.96
N HIS A 4 -17.51 -76.72 -2.61
CA HIS A 4 -17.45 -75.48 -3.43
C HIS A 4 -18.19 -74.27 -2.82
N PHE A 5 -17.41 -73.31 -2.28
CA PHE A 5 -17.79 -71.91 -2.24
C PHE A 5 -16.58 -71.05 -2.64
N ILE A 6 -16.78 -70.29 -3.70
CA ILE A 6 -15.86 -69.30 -4.28
C ILE A 6 -16.02 -68.04 -3.43
N THR A 7 -14.93 -67.55 -2.83
CA THR A 7 -14.91 -66.22 -2.21
C THR A 7 -14.12 -65.28 -3.11
N PHE A 8 -14.87 -64.37 -3.75
CA PHE A 8 -14.41 -63.30 -4.61
C PHE A 8 -13.67 -62.25 -3.75
N LEU A 9 -12.38 -62.05 -3.95
CA LEU A 9 -11.65 -60.92 -3.36
C LEU A 9 -11.98 -59.65 -4.16
N LEU A 10 -12.87 -58.82 -3.61
CA LEU A 10 -13.10 -57.45 -4.06
C LEU A 10 -12.01 -56.56 -3.45
N LEU A 11 -10.94 -56.31 -4.21
CA LEU A 11 -9.97 -55.27 -3.89
C LEU A 11 -10.59 -53.93 -4.28
N VAL A 12 -11.31 -53.30 -3.35
CA VAL A 12 -11.74 -51.90 -3.50
C VAL A 12 -10.50 -51.04 -3.32
N GLY A 13 -9.91 -50.63 -4.43
CA GLY A 13 -8.92 -49.57 -4.47
C GLY A 13 -9.57 -48.28 -4.01
N MET A 14 -9.39 -47.92 -2.74
CA MET A 14 -9.59 -46.56 -2.28
C MET A 14 -8.52 -45.69 -2.95
N THR A 15 -8.87 -45.06 -4.07
CA THR A 15 -8.17 -43.88 -4.55
C THR A 15 -8.42 -42.78 -3.52
N ALA A 16 -7.58 -42.73 -2.50
CA ALA A 16 -7.42 -41.54 -1.70
C ALA A 16 -6.86 -40.47 -2.65
N SER A 17 -7.75 -39.67 -3.23
CA SER A 17 -7.40 -38.37 -3.78
C SER A 17 -6.90 -37.53 -2.61
N LEU A 18 -5.61 -37.66 -2.31
CA LEU A 18 -4.85 -36.66 -1.59
C LEU A 18 -5.01 -35.38 -2.40
N THR A 19 -5.94 -34.52 -2.02
CA THR A 19 -5.95 -33.13 -2.42
C THR A 19 -4.70 -32.51 -1.80
N ALA A 20 -3.56 -32.69 -2.48
CA ALA A 20 -2.41 -31.84 -2.26
C ALA A 20 -2.92 -30.40 -2.36
N GLN A 21 -2.77 -29.63 -1.28
CA GLN A 21 -3.17 -28.23 -1.20
C GLN A 21 -2.62 -27.55 -2.46
N GLN A 22 -3.52 -27.20 -3.37
CA GLN A 22 -3.13 -26.74 -4.69
C GLN A 22 -2.39 -25.41 -4.49
N LYS A 23 -1.05 -25.46 -4.63
CA LYS A 23 -0.18 -24.30 -4.41
C LYS A 23 -0.70 -23.15 -5.28
N TYR A 24 -1.00 -22.00 -4.67
CA TYR A 24 -1.52 -20.82 -5.36
C TYR A 24 -0.74 -20.54 -6.66
N GLN A 25 -1.47 -20.42 -7.77
CA GLN A 25 -0.94 -20.03 -9.07
C GLN A 25 -1.66 -18.75 -9.50
N PRO A 26 -0.95 -17.61 -9.61
CA PRO A 26 -1.58 -16.37 -10.06
C PRO A 26 -2.06 -16.51 -11.51
N THR A 27 -3.20 -15.88 -11.82
CA THR A 27 -3.72 -15.82 -13.19
C THR A 27 -2.85 -14.89 -14.06
N GLU A 28 -2.97 -14.99 -15.39
CA GLU A 28 -2.32 -14.04 -16.30
C GLU A 28 -2.74 -12.58 -16.03
N ALA A 29 -4.01 -12.36 -15.68
CA ALA A 29 -4.53 -11.06 -15.32
C ALA A 29 -3.86 -10.51 -14.04
N ASN A 30 -3.63 -11.37 -13.04
CA ASN A 30 -2.90 -11.02 -11.82
C ASN A 30 -1.43 -10.67 -12.13
N LEU A 31 -0.73 -11.50 -12.90
CA LEU A 31 0.67 -11.25 -13.28
C LEU A 31 0.82 -9.93 -14.04
N LYS A 32 -0.12 -9.62 -14.93
CA LYS A 32 -0.17 -8.33 -15.62
C LYS A 32 -0.39 -7.18 -14.63
N ALA A 33 -1.33 -7.33 -13.69
CA ALA A 33 -1.60 -6.32 -12.67
C ALA A 33 -0.38 -6.07 -11.77
N ARG A 34 0.40 -7.10 -11.41
CA ARG A 34 1.67 -6.96 -10.69
C ARG A 34 2.69 -6.12 -11.46
N SER A 35 2.84 -6.37 -12.77
CA SER A 35 3.73 -5.56 -13.61
C SER A 35 3.27 -4.11 -13.70
N GLU A 36 1.98 -3.88 -13.95
CA GLU A 36 1.40 -2.53 -14.00
C GLU A 36 1.55 -1.80 -12.66
N PHE A 37 1.43 -2.53 -11.54
CA PHE A 37 1.66 -2.00 -10.20
C PHE A 37 3.12 -1.56 -10.02
N GLN A 38 4.11 -2.38 -10.40
CA GLN A 38 5.51 -1.98 -10.35
C GLN A 38 5.84 -0.77 -11.23
N ASP A 39 5.11 -0.59 -12.33
CA ASP A 39 5.34 0.53 -13.24
C ASP A 39 4.75 1.85 -12.73
N ASN A 40 3.73 1.77 -11.86
CA ASN A 40 3.03 2.93 -11.31
C ASN A 40 3.90 3.78 -10.37
N LYS A 41 4.76 3.15 -9.55
CA LYS A 41 5.72 3.75 -8.61
C LYS A 41 5.20 4.68 -7.51
N PHE A 42 4.07 5.35 -7.70
CA PHE A 42 3.56 6.35 -6.75
C PHE A 42 2.04 6.26 -6.59
N GLY A 43 1.60 6.14 -5.34
CA GLY A 43 0.19 6.19 -4.94
C GLY A 43 -0.03 7.04 -3.70
N ILE A 44 -1.30 7.38 -3.43
CA ILE A 44 -1.72 8.12 -2.24
C ILE A 44 -2.58 7.23 -1.34
N PHE A 45 -2.22 7.19 -0.06
CA PHE A 45 -3.02 6.54 0.99
C PHE A 45 -3.93 7.59 1.63
N LEU A 46 -5.18 7.22 1.89
CA LEU A 46 -6.15 8.04 2.59
C LEU A 46 -6.70 7.29 3.79
N HIS A 47 -6.28 7.71 4.98
CA HIS A 47 -6.84 7.25 6.26
C HIS A 47 -7.92 8.22 6.73
N TRP A 48 -9.17 7.87 6.45
CA TRP A 48 -10.33 8.64 6.86
C TRP A 48 -11.43 7.78 7.49
N GLY A 49 -11.98 8.26 8.59
CA GLY A 49 -12.98 7.57 9.42
C GLY A 49 -13.44 8.48 10.56
N LEU A 50 -14.19 7.93 11.52
CA LEU A 50 -14.73 8.70 12.65
C LEU A 50 -13.62 9.27 13.53
N TYR A 51 -12.45 8.62 13.60
CA TYR A 51 -11.27 9.15 14.27
C TYR A 51 -10.86 10.56 13.82
N ALA A 52 -11.20 10.98 12.60
CA ALA A 52 -10.94 12.35 12.14
C ALA A 52 -11.69 13.40 12.97
N MET A 53 -12.84 13.05 13.55
CA MET A 53 -13.62 13.95 14.43
C MET A 53 -12.91 14.23 15.76
N LEU A 54 -12.17 13.25 16.28
CA LEU A 54 -11.37 13.42 17.49
C LEU A 54 -10.00 14.04 17.19
N ALA A 55 -9.58 14.02 15.92
CA ALA A 55 -8.36 14.65 15.42
C ALA A 55 -7.11 14.35 16.26
N THR A 56 -6.98 13.10 16.70
CA THR A 56 -5.88 12.60 17.56
C THR A 56 -5.18 11.37 16.98
N GLY A 57 -5.46 11.03 15.72
CA GLY A 57 -5.01 9.79 15.07
C GLY A 57 -6.02 8.64 15.21
N GLU A 58 -5.90 7.68 14.31
CA GLU A 58 -6.80 6.54 14.10
C GLU A 58 -6.78 5.51 15.25
N TRP A 59 -5.70 5.45 16.01
CA TRP A 59 -5.57 4.60 17.21
C TRP A 59 -6.21 5.18 18.47
N THR A 60 -6.84 6.35 18.39
CA THR A 60 -7.35 7.08 19.56
C THR A 60 -8.32 6.25 20.42
N MET A 61 -9.13 5.39 19.81
CA MET A 61 -10.07 4.52 20.53
C MET A 61 -9.37 3.56 21.49
N THR A 62 -8.33 2.85 21.02
CA THR A 62 -7.58 1.91 21.86
C THR A 62 -6.59 2.61 22.78
N ASN A 63 -5.90 3.66 22.32
CA ASN A 63 -4.88 4.36 23.10
C ASN A 63 -5.49 5.10 24.30
N ASN A 64 -6.69 5.63 24.15
CA ASN A 64 -7.40 6.35 25.20
C ASN A 64 -8.45 5.50 25.92
N ASN A 65 -8.53 4.20 25.63
CA ASN A 65 -9.49 3.26 26.22
C ASN A 65 -10.95 3.75 26.09
N LEU A 66 -11.29 4.34 24.95
CA LEU A 66 -12.63 4.88 24.72
C LEU A 66 -13.62 3.71 24.61
N ASN A 67 -14.75 3.85 25.29
CA ASN A 67 -15.78 2.81 25.24
C ASN A 67 -16.31 2.67 23.80
N TYR A 68 -16.37 1.45 23.27
CA TYR A 68 -16.78 1.20 21.87
C TYR A 68 -18.18 1.71 21.52
N LYS A 69 -19.15 1.65 22.46
CA LYS A 69 -20.50 2.17 22.25
C LYS A 69 -20.55 3.69 22.31
N GLU A 70 -19.75 4.32 23.17
CA GLU A 70 -19.62 5.78 23.22
C GLU A 70 -18.91 6.32 21.98
N TYR A 71 -17.85 5.64 21.53
CA TYR A 71 -17.13 5.98 20.31
C TYR A 71 -18.05 5.96 19.09
N ALA A 72 -18.91 4.94 18.97
CA ALA A 72 -19.85 4.81 17.87
C ALA A 72 -20.84 5.98 17.75
N LYS A 73 -21.09 6.75 18.82
CA LYS A 73 -21.95 7.94 18.78
C LYS A 73 -21.36 9.07 17.94
N LEU A 74 -20.04 9.07 17.68
CA LEU A 74 -19.41 10.02 16.75
C LEU A 74 -20.08 10.00 15.37
N ALA A 75 -20.54 8.83 14.91
CA ALA A 75 -21.24 8.71 13.64
C ALA A 75 -22.45 9.64 13.54
N GLY A 76 -23.19 9.86 14.63
CA GLY A 76 -24.34 10.77 14.67
C GLY A 76 -24.01 12.24 14.40
N GLY A 77 -22.74 12.64 14.58
CA GLY A 77 -22.24 13.98 14.27
C GLY A 77 -21.33 14.04 13.04
N PHE A 78 -21.03 12.91 12.39
CA PHE A 78 -20.12 12.88 11.25
C PHE A 78 -20.82 13.40 9.99
N TYR A 79 -20.54 14.64 9.62
CA TYR A 79 -21.09 15.30 8.44
C TYR A 79 -19.99 16.03 7.66
N PRO A 80 -19.25 15.32 6.79
CA PRO A 80 -18.19 15.92 5.99
C PRO A 80 -18.75 16.77 4.83
N SER A 81 -19.27 17.95 5.20
CA SER A 81 -19.97 18.87 4.31
C SER A 81 -19.18 19.33 3.08
N LYS A 82 -17.85 19.26 3.13
CA LYS A 82 -16.95 19.69 2.06
C LYS A 82 -16.32 18.53 1.29
N PHE A 83 -16.69 17.29 1.59
CA PHE A 83 -16.20 16.12 0.85
C PHE A 83 -16.62 16.18 -0.62
N ASP A 84 -15.61 16.06 -1.48
CA ASP A 84 -15.71 16.07 -2.94
C ASP A 84 -14.66 15.11 -3.52
N ALA A 85 -15.14 13.94 -3.95
CA ALA A 85 -14.29 12.89 -4.51
C ALA A 85 -13.55 13.34 -5.77
N ASP A 86 -14.18 14.14 -6.63
CA ASP A 86 -13.54 14.64 -7.86
C ASP A 86 -12.39 15.59 -7.52
N LYS A 87 -12.55 16.48 -6.53
CA LYS A 87 -11.45 17.35 -6.08
C LYS A 87 -10.29 16.57 -5.50
N TRP A 88 -10.56 15.55 -4.67
CA TRP A 88 -9.52 14.69 -4.11
C TRP A 88 -8.75 13.99 -5.22
N VAL A 89 -9.45 13.30 -6.12
CA VAL A 89 -8.81 12.52 -7.20
C VAL A 89 -8.08 13.44 -8.19
N ALA A 90 -8.61 14.64 -8.48
CA ALA A 90 -7.93 15.63 -9.32
C ALA A 90 -6.61 16.11 -8.71
N ALA A 91 -6.59 16.45 -7.41
CA ALA A 91 -5.37 16.87 -6.71
C ALA A 91 -4.33 15.73 -6.67
N ILE A 92 -4.78 14.51 -6.42
CA ILE A 92 -3.92 13.32 -6.39
C ILE A 92 -3.36 13.00 -7.78
N LYS A 93 -4.17 13.08 -8.84
CA LYS A 93 -3.68 12.91 -10.21
C LYS A 93 -2.64 13.97 -10.58
N ALA A 94 -2.85 15.22 -10.16
CA ALA A 94 -1.94 16.32 -10.43
C ALA A 94 -0.57 16.13 -9.75
N SER A 95 -0.48 15.36 -8.66
CA SER A 95 0.81 15.01 -8.04
C SER A 95 1.63 13.98 -8.83
N GLY A 96 1.02 13.35 -9.85
CA GLY A 96 1.60 12.25 -10.60
C GLY A 96 1.27 10.87 -10.03
N ALA A 97 0.58 10.76 -8.90
CA ALA A 97 0.16 9.47 -8.38
C ALA A 97 -0.71 8.71 -9.39
N LYS A 98 -0.57 7.38 -9.44
CA LYS A 98 -1.27 6.49 -10.39
C LYS A 98 -2.38 5.69 -9.73
N TYR A 99 -2.39 5.63 -8.41
CA TYR A 99 -3.39 4.91 -7.64
C TYR A 99 -3.66 5.57 -6.29
N ILE A 100 -4.83 5.25 -5.73
CA ILE A 100 -5.28 5.64 -4.40
C ILE A 100 -5.56 4.38 -3.60
N CYS A 101 -5.10 4.31 -2.36
CA CYS A 101 -5.56 3.33 -1.36
C CYS A 101 -6.42 4.06 -0.33
N PHE A 102 -7.67 3.62 -0.13
CA PHE A 102 -8.61 4.28 0.78
C PHE A 102 -9.08 3.32 1.88
N THR A 103 -9.12 3.79 3.13
CA THR A 103 -9.64 3.03 4.27
C THR A 103 -11.15 2.80 4.16
N THR A 104 -11.55 1.66 3.59
CA THR A 104 -12.96 1.26 3.52
C THR A 104 -13.51 0.90 4.91
N ARG A 105 -12.64 0.35 5.76
CA ARG A 105 -12.90 0.02 7.17
C ARG A 105 -11.57 -0.04 7.91
N HIS A 106 -11.42 0.78 8.95
CA HIS A 106 -10.26 0.75 9.87
C HIS A 106 -10.59 -0.03 11.14
N HIS A 107 -9.63 -0.18 12.05
CA HIS A 107 -9.77 -0.93 13.30
C HIS A 107 -10.95 -0.48 14.18
N GLU A 108 -11.38 0.79 14.09
CA GLU A 108 -12.56 1.31 14.80
C GLU A 108 -13.88 0.63 14.38
N GLY A 109 -13.85 -0.17 13.30
CA GLY A 109 -15.00 -0.94 12.84
C GLY A 109 -16.08 -0.12 12.14
N PHE A 110 -15.79 1.12 11.74
CA PHE A 110 -16.72 1.93 10.96
C PHE A 110 -16.51 1.71 9.46
N SER A 111 -17.57 1.37 8.72
CA SER A 111 -17.50 1.19 7.27
C SER A 111 -17.75 2.51 6.54
N MET A 112 -16.81 2.91 5.69
CA MET A 112 -16.88 4.10 4.85
C MET A 112 -17.64 3.86 3.52
N PHE A 113 -18.48 2.83 3.46
CA PHE A 113 -19.27 2.44 2.29
C PHE A 113 -20.64 1.89 2.70
N ASP A 114 -21.61 1.85 1.79
CA ASP A 114 -22.96 1.36 2.11
C ASP A 114 -23.01 -0.18 2.13
N THR A 115 -22.60 -0.76 3.25
CA THR A 115 -22.69 -2.19 3.48
C THR A 115 -24.08 -2.60 3.99
N LYS A 116 -24.62 -3.70 3.50
CA LYS A 116 -25.85 -4.30 4.06
C LYS A 116 -25.62 -5.10 5.35
N TYR A 117 -24.38 -5.41 5.69
CA TYR A 117 -24.03 -6.32 6.80
C TYR A 117 -23.77 -5.62 8.14
N SER A 118 -23.86 -4.29 8.18
CA SER A 118 -23.79 -3.48 9.40
C SER A 118 -24.49 -2.14 9.19
N ASP A 119 -25.23 -1.68 10.19
CA ASP A 119 -25.78 -0.31 10.22
C ASP A 119 -24.74 0.72 10.65
N TYR A 120 -23.61 0.28 11.24
CA TYR A 120 -22.49 1.13 11.61
C TYR A 120 -21.61 1.44 10.39
N ASN A 121 -22.17 2.23 9.48
CA ASN A 121 -21.54 2.67 8.25
C ASN A 121 -21.91 4.13 7.91
N ILE A 122 -21.16 4.73 6.98
CA ILE A 122 -21.27 6.15 6.62
C ILE A 122 -22.66 6.54 6.09
N VAL A 123 -23.37 5.64 5.41
CA VAL A 123 -24.70 5.94 4.87
C VAL A 123 -25.78 5.81 5.94
N LYS A 124 -25.73 4.78 6.77
CA LYS A 124 -26.81 4.48 7.71
C LYS A 124 -26.65 5.18 9.05
N ALA A 125 -25.45 5.22 9.61
CA ALA A 125 -25.21 5.73 10.97
C ALA A 125 -24.95 7.23 11.05
N THR A 126 -24.79 7.93 9.92
CA THR A 126 -24.45 9.36 9.92
C THR A 126 -25.53 10.23 9.29
N PRO A 127 -25.56 11.55 9.55
CA PRO A 127 -26.39 12.49 8.80
C PRO A 127 -25.90 12.72 7.36
N PHE A 128 -24.72 12.25 6.96
CA PHE A 128 -24.13 12.51 5.65
C PHE A 128 -24.79 11.72 4.51
N LYS A 129 -25.20 10.47 4.78
CA LYS A 129 -26.01 9.61 3.89
C LYS A 129 -25.40 9.32 2.49
N ARG A 130 -24.15 9.67 2.25
CA ARG A 130 -23.44 9.47 0.96
C ARG A 130 -22.45 8.32 1.06
N ASP A 131 -22.39 7.50 0.02
CA ASP A 131 -21.42 6.42 -0.12
C ASP A 131 -20.11 6.96 -0.71
N VAL A 132 -19.15 7.28 0.17
CA VAL A 132 -17.88 7.91 -0.24
C VAL A 132 -17.01 6.97 -1.06
N VAL A 133 -17.07 5.66 -0.83
CA VAL A 133 -16.32 4.69 -1.63
C VAL A 133 -16.89 4.62 -3.04
N LYS A 134 -18.22 4.69 -3.20
CA LYS A 134 -18.85 4.77 -4.53
C LYS A 134 -18.47 6.04 -5.28
N GLU A 135 -18.47 7.18 -4.60
CA GLU A 135 -18.06 8.46 -5.19
C GLU A 135 -16.58 8.46 -5.59
N LEU A 136 -15.69 7.93 -4.74
CA LEU A 136 -14.27 7.77 -5.06
C LEU A 136 -14.04 6.81 -6.23
N ALA A 137 -14.76 5.68 -6.30
CA ALA A 137 -14.68 4.75 -7.42
C ALA A 137 -15.05 5.42 -8.75
N ASN A 138 -16.14 6.20 -8.76
CA ASN A 138 -16.57 6.93 -9.94
C ASN A 138 -15.56 8.01 -10.35
N ALA A 139 -15.03 8.78 -9.40
CA ALA A 139 -14.01 9.80 -9.66
C ALA A 139 -12.69 9.18 -10.16
N CYS A 140 -12.25 8.08 -9.55
CA CYS A 140 -11.07 7.33 -10.00
C CYS A 140 -11.21 6.83 -11.44
N ALA A 141 -12.36 6.22 -11.77
CA ALA A 141 -12.67 5.79 -13.13
C ALA A 141 -12.67 6.96 -14.14
N LYS A 142 -13.29 8.08 -13.78
CA LYS A 142 -13.32 9.31 -14.60
C LYS A 142 -11.93 9.88 -14.85
N HIS A 143 -11.04 9.85 -13.85
CA HIS A 143 -9.71 10.46 -13.93
C HIS A 143 -8.62 9.49 -14.40
N GLY A 144 -8.91 8.20 -14.55
CA GLY A 144 -7.93 7.18 -14.93
C GLY A 144 -6.93 6.87 -13.81
N ILE A 145 -7.38 6.91 -12.57
CA ILE A 145 -6.60 6.56 -11.37
C ILE A 145 -7.06 5.18 -10.90
N LYS A 146 -6.14 4.28 -10.58
CA LYS A 146 -6.52 2.97 -10.00
C LYS A 146 -6.97 3.15 -8.55
N LEU A 147 -8.02 2.45 -8.14
CA LEU A 147 -8.51 2.47 -6.76
C LEU A 147 -8.19 1.15 -6.08
N HIS A 148 -7.53 1.23 -4.92
CA HIS A 148 -7.24 0.15 -4.01
C HIS A 148 -8.03 0.37 -2.72
N PHE A 149 -8.37 -0.71 -2.04
CA PHE A 149 -9.10 -0.66 -0.78
C PHE A 149 -8.26 -1.20 0.35
N TYR A 150 -8.07 -0.36 1.37
CA TYR A 150 -7.63 -0.84 2.67
C TYR A 150 -8.80 -1.47 3.40
N TYR A 151 -8.56 -2.62 4.02
CA TYR A 151 -9.52 -3.33 4.86
C TYR A 151 -8.82 -3.88 6.10
N SER A 152 -9.31 -3.52 7.29
CA SER A 152 -8.76 -4.07 8.51
C SER A 152 -9.36 -5.41 8.89
N HIS A 153 -8.49 -6.35 9.25
CA HIS A 153 -8.84 -7.57 9.95
C HIS A 153 -9.31 -7.33 11.39
N ILE A 154 -8.78 -6.28 12.04
CA ILE A 154 -9.14 -5.90 13.42
C ILE A 154 -10.49 -5.17 13.42
N ASP A 155 -11.28 -5.40 14.46
CA ASP A 155 -12.51 -4.67 14.72
C ASP A 155 -12.72 -4.43 16.22
N TRP A 156 -12.63 -3.17 16.63
CA TRP A 156 -12.81 -2.72 18.01
C TRP A 156 -14.26 -2.36 18.35
N TYR A 157 -15.21 -2.56 17.43
CA TYR A 157 -16.64 -2.28 17.65
C TYR A 157 -17.45 -3.57 17.78
N ARG A 158 -17.33 -4.49 16.83
CA ARG A 158 -18.15 -5.70 16.75
C ARG A 158 -17.88 -6.66 17.90
N GLU A 159 -18.92 -7.08 18.62
CA GLU A 159 -18.78 -7.97 19.77
C GLU A 159 -18.36 -9.40 19.40
N ASP A 160 -18.63 -9.85 18.18
CA ASP A 160 -18.21 -11.15 17.64
C ASP A 160 -16.77 -11.17 17.10
N ALA A 161 -16.11 -10.03 16.89
CA ALA A 161 -14.72 -10.02 16.45
C ALA A 161 -13.78 -10.49 17.59
N PRO A 162 -12.96 -11.54 17.41
CA PRO A 162 -12.02 -11.98 18.45
C PRO A 162 -11.05 -10.85 18.85
N GLN A 163 -10.85 -10.62 20.15
CA GLN A 163 -9.93 -9.58 20.62
C GLN A 163 -8.49 -10.10 20.64
N GLY A 164 -7.61 -9.40 19.94
CA GLY A 164 -6.16 -9.62 20.02
C GLY A 164 -5.51 -8.75 21.11
N ARG A 165 -4.32 -8.25 20.82
CA ARG A 165 -3.48 -7.43 21.70
C ARG A 165 -4.06 -6.03 21.92
N THR A 166 -4.77 -5.50 20.94
CA THR A 166 -5.32 -4.13 20.91
C THR A 166 -6.80 -4.10 21.27
N GLY A 167 -7.37 -2.91 21.54
CA GLY A 167 -8.80 -2.75 21.82
C GLY A 167 -9.30 -3.34 23.15
N ARG A 168 -8.45 -4.02 23.93
CA ARG A 168 -8.81 -4.75 25.18
C ARG A 168 -9.48 -3.90 26.26
N ARG A 169 -9.21 -2.60 26.28
CA ARG A 169 -9.74 -1.66 27.29
C ARG A 169 -10.87 -0.77 26.76
N THR A 170 -11.42 -1.08 25.59
CA THR A 170 -12.56 -0.37 25.00
C THR A 170 -13.90 -0.78 25.60
N GLY A 171 -13.91 -1.69 26.59
CA GLY A 171 -15.14 -2.12 27.28
C GLY A 171 -16.00 -3.13 26.50
N ARG A 172 -15.47 -3.76 25.46
CA ARG A 172 -16.13 -4.86 24.76
C ARG A 172 -16.25 -6.11 25.66
N PRO A 173 -17.44 -6.72 25.80
CA PRO A 173 -17.71 -7.70 26.86
C PRO A 173 -17.12 -9.10 26.62
N ASN A 174 -17.04 -9.55 25.36
CA ASN A 174 -16.57 -10.89 25.02
C ASN A 174 -15.21 -10.82 24.29
N PRO A 175 -14.09 -11.14 24.96
CA PRO A 175 -12.78 -11.14 24.32
C PRO A 175 -12.58 -12.32 23.35
N LYS A 176 -13.27 -13.44 23.54
CA LYS A 176 -13.16 -14.60 22.64
C LYS A 176 -13.81 -14.33 21.29
N GLY A 177 -14.89 -13.56 21.27
CA GLY A 177 -15.71 -13.35 20.08
C GLY A 177 -16.33 -14.64 19.53
N ASP A 178 -16.80 -14.57 18.29
CA ASP A 178 -17.21 -15.66 17.42
C ASP A 178 -16.54 -15.42 16.06
N TRP A 179 -15.35 -16.02 15.90
CA TRP A 179 -14.54 -15.86 14.69
C TRP A 179 -15.31 -16.25 13.42
N LYS A 180 -16.10 -17.32 13.45
CA LYS A 180 -16.83 -17.79 12.25
C LYS A 180 -17.86 -16.74 11.80
N SER A 181 -18.57 -16.14 12.74
CA SER A 181 -19.48 -15.02 12.46
C SER A 181 -18.74 -13.82 11.87
N TYR A 182 -17.64 -13.41 12.49
CA TYR A 182 -16.88 -12.25 12.05
C TYR A 182 -16.17 -12.46 10.71
N TYR A 183 -15.59 -13.64 10.47
CA TYR A 183 -15.00 -14.04 9.19
C TYR A 183 -16.03 -14.01 8.07
N GLN A 184 -17.23 -14.55 8.31
CA GLN A 184 -18.33 -14.48 7.34
C GLN A 184 -18.71 -13.03 7.06
N PHE A 185 -18.79 -12.17 8.08
CA PHE A 185 -19.04 -10.74 7.91
C PHE A 185 -17.97 -10.06 7.05
N MET A 186 -16.67 -10.33 7.29
CA MET A 186 -15.59 -9.75 6.49
C MET A 186 -15.68 -10.19 5.03
N ASN A 187 -15.86 -11.47 4.76
CA ASN A 187 -15.94 -12.00 3.40
C ASN A 187 -17.18 -11.51 2.65
N ASN A 188 -18.28 -11.28 3.37
CA ASN A 188 -19.48 -10.64 2.86
C ASN A 188 -19.22 -9.18 2.45
N GLN A 189 -18.49 -8.41 3.26
CA GLN A 189 -18.09 -7.04 2.94
C GLN A 189 -17.08 -6.98 1.78
N LEU A 190 -16.05 -7.83 1.78
CA LEU A 190 -15.10 -7.96 0.68
C LEU A 190 -15.83 -8.29 -0.64
N THR A 191 -16.86 -9.14 -0.58
CA THR A 191 -17.71 -9.40 -1.74
C THR A 191 -18.41 -8.14 -2.23
N GLU A 192 -19.05 -7.35 -1.35
CA GLU A 192 -19.68 -6.07 -1.75
C GLU A 192 -18.66 -5.10 -2.37
N LEU A 193 -17.49 -4.96 -1.76
CA LEU A 193 -16.40 -4.09 -2.24
C LEU A 193 -15.92 -4.50 -3.63
N LEU A 194 -15.82 -5.79 -3.90
CA LEU A 194 -15.34 -6.34 -5.17
C LEU A 194 -16.43 -6.53 -6.23
N THR A 195 -17.71 -6.35 -5.92
CA THR A 195 -18.80 -6.48 -6.92
C THR A 195 -19.54 -5.17 -7.20
N ASN A 196 -19.55 -4.21 -6.29
CA ASN A 196 -20.43 -3.03 -6.39
C ASN A 196 -19.70 -1.74 -6.81
N TYR A 197 -18.35 -1.73 -6.76
CA TYR A 197 -17.54 -0.52 -6.92
C TYR A 197 -16.64 -0.51 -8.16
N GLY A 198 -16.85 -1.46 -9.09
CA GLY A 198 -16.07 -1.56 -10.33
C GLY A 198 -14.73 -2.25 -10.14
N PRO A 199 -13.78 -2.10 -11.09
CA PRO A 199 -12.47 -2.73 -11.01
C PRO A 199 -11.63 -2.17 -9.86
N ILE A 200 -11.17 -3.06 -8.97
CA ILE A 200 -10.35 -2.72 -7.81
C ILE A 200 -8.93 -3.23 -8.05
N GLY A 201 -7.94 -2.35 -7.91
CA GLY A 201 -6.54 -2.67 -8.19
C GLY A 201 -5.90 -3.55 -7.12
N ALA A 202 -6.23 -3.32 -5.85
CA ALA A 202 -5.74 -4.14 -4.74
C ALA A 202 -6.67 -4.11 -3.52
N ILE A 203 -6.66 -5.20 -2.75
CA ILE A 203 -7.05 -5.22 -1.34
C ILE A 203 -5.78 -5.17 -0.49
N TRP A 204 -5.68 -4.13 0.32
CA TRP A 204 -4.59 -3.86 1.24
C TRP A 204 -5.06 -4.19 2.65
N PHE A 205 -4.68 -5.35 3.16
CA PHE A 205 -5.07 -5.81 4.48
C PHE A 205 -4.15 -5.31 5.57
N ASP A 206 -4.72 -5.20 6.78
CA ASP A 206 -3.98 -4.81 7.97
C ASP A 206 -4.53 -5.46 9.23
N GLY A 207 -3.68 -5.57 10.25
CA GLY A 207 -4.07 -5.97 11.60
C GLY A 207 -4.01 -7.46 11.90
N TRP A 208 -3.53 -8.28 10.96
CA TRP A 208 -3.28 -9.71 11.19
C TRP A 208 -2.40 -9.97 12.43
N TRP A 209 -1.43 -9.09 12.64
CA TRP A 209 -0.46 -9.14 13.74
C TRP A 209 -1.09 -9.00 15.14
N ASP A 210 -2.36 -8.61 15.26
CA ASP A 210 -3.03 -8.39 16.55
C ASP A 210 -3.24 -9.68 17.35
N GLN A 211 -3.22 -10.84 16.69
CA GLN A 211 -3.43 -12.15 17.32
C GLN A 211 -2.12 -12.82 17.76
N ASP A 212 -1.00 -12.09 17.80
CA ASP A 212 0.31 -12.60 18.26
C ASP A 212 0.29 -13.20 19.68
N ILE A 213 -0.62 -12.73 20.52
CA ILE A 213 -0.92 -13.24 21.86
C ILE A 213 -1.75 -14.53 21.90
N ASN A 214 -2.31 -14.95 20.77
CA ASN A 214 -3.22 -16.09 20.61
C ASN A 214 -2.67 -17.04 19.52
N PRO A 215 -1.65 -17.85 19.83
CA PRO A 215 -0.87 -18.58 18.82
C PRO A 215 -1.68 -19.63 18.03
N ASP A 216 -2.79 -20.11 18.58
CA ASP A 216 -3.68 -21.08 17.92
C ASP A 216 -4.74 -20.42 17.02
N PHE A 217 -4.75 -19.09 16.92
CA PHE A 217 -5.71 -18.36 16.11
C PHE A 217 -5.36 -18.45 14.62
N ASP A 218 -6.27 -18.99 13.82
CA ASP A 218 -6.15 -19.03 12.36
C ASP A 218 -7.03 -17.93 11.74
N TRP A 219 -6.41 -17.09 10.93
CA TRP A 219 -7.09 -16.03 10.17
C TRP A 219 -7.78 -16.55 8.90
N GLU A 220 -7.61 -17.83 8.53
CA GLU A 220 -8.22 -18.46 7.34
C GLU A 220 -7.93 -17.63 6.05
N LEU A 221 -6.69 -17.12 5.97
CA LEU A 221 -6.22 -16.27 4.86
C LEU A 221 -6.30 -16.95 3.48
N PRO A 222 -5.94 -18.24 3.30
CA PRO A 222 -5.97 -18.86 1.98
C PRO A 222 -7.34 -18.79 1.31
N GLU A 223 -8.41 -19.09 2.05
CA GLU A 223 -9.78 -19.05 1.57
C GLU A 223 -10.26 -17.61 1.29
N GLN A 224 -9.84 -16.65 2.12
CA GLN A 224 -10.16 -15.24 1.92
C GLN A 224 -9.45 -14.66 0.69
N TYR A 225 -8.18 -14.98 0.49
CA TYR A 225 -7.42 -14.57 -0.69
C TYR A 225 -8.01 -15.21 -1.96
N ALA A 226 -8.37 -16.50 -1.90
CA ALA A 226 -9.03 -17.19 -3.01
C ALA A 226 -10.40 -16.58 -3.38
N LEU A 227 -11.18 -16.08 -2.40
CA LEU A 227 -12.41 -15.34 -2.65
C LEU A 227 -12.13 -14.08 -3.48
N ILE A 228 -11.11 -13.29 -3.10
CA ILE A 228 -10.75 -12.04 -3.79
C ILE A 228 -10.36 -12.33 -5.23
N HIS A 229 -9.44 -13.26 -5.45
CA HIS A 229 -8.98 -13.62 -6.81
C HIS A 229 -10.08 -14.26 -7.66
N ARG A 230 -11.05 -14.94 -7.06
CA ARG A 230 -12.22 -15.45 -7.78
C ARG A 230 -13.16 -14.33 -8.24
N LEU A 231 -13.40 -13.34 -7.38
CA LEU A 231 -14.29 -12.22 -7.68
C LEU A 231 -13.67 -11.24 -8.68
N GLN A 232 -12.38 -10.92 -8.50
CA GLN A 232 -11.60 -10.07 -9.41
C GLN A 232 -10.20 -10.66 -9.62
N PRO A 233 -9.98 -11.46 -10.68
CA PRO A 233 -8.69 -12.13 -10.94
C PRO A 233 -7.47 -11.23 -11.11
N ALA A 234 -7.68 -9.94 -11.39
CA ALA A 234 -6.61 -8.94 -11.50
C ALA A 234 -6.37 -8.15 -10.21
N CYS A 235 -7.23 -8.30 -9.19
CA CYS A 235 -7.10 -7.59 -7.93
C CYS A 235 -5.93 -8.19 -7.14
N LEU A 236 -4.98 -7.33 -6.76
CA LEU A 236 -3.81 -7.73 -6.00
C LEU A 236 -4.16 -7.85 -4.51
N VAL A 237 -3.58 -8.82 -3.83
CA VAL A 237 -3.65 -8.93 -2.36
C VAL A 237 -2.31 -8.54 -1.77
N GLY A 238 -2.31 -7.58 -0.84
CA GLY A 238 -1.18 -7.28 0.04
C GLY A 238 -1.66 -7.25 1.48
N ASN A 239 -0.87 -7.79 2.41
CA ASN A 239 -1.22 -7.80 3.83
C ASN A 239 -0.06 -7.24 4.66
N ASN A 240 -0.33 -6.16 5.39
CA ASN A 240 0.63 -5.49 6.25
C ASN A 240 0.77 -6.20 7.60
N HIS A 241 1.25 -7.44 7.55
CA HIS A 241 1.42 -8.29 8.73
C HIS A 241 2.87 -8.31 9.26
N HIS A 242 3.77 -7.50 8.69
CA HIS A 242 5.20 -7.40 9.06
C HIS A 242 5.95 -8.75 9.04
N GLN A 243 5.53 -9.67 8.16
CA GLN A 243 6.20 -10.95 7.90
C GLN A 243 6.57 -11.02 6.41
N THR A 244 7.39 -11.99 6.04
CA THR A 244 7.58 -12.34 4.63
C THR A 244 6.23 -12.81 4.04
N PRO A 245 5.90 -12.44 2.78
CA PRO A 245 4.57 -12.69 2.22
C PRO A 245 4.12 -14.15 2.28
N PHE A 246 2.83 -14.35 2.56
CA PHE A 246 2.20 -15.66 2.54
C PHE A 246 1.75 -16.06 1.13
N ALA A 247 1.51 -17.36 0.93
CA ALA A 247 0.97 -17.84 -0.35
C ALA A 247 -0.41 -17.22 -0.62
N GLY A 248 -0.61 -16.69 -1.82
CA GLY A 248 -1.81 -15.93 -2.19
C GLY A 248 -1.60 -14.41 -2.17
N GLU A 249 -0.49 -13.92 -1.62
CA GLU A 249 -0.16 -12.50 -1.70
C GLU A 249 0.55 -12.17 -3.02
N ASP A 250 0.27 -10.97 -3.52
CA ASP A 250 0.69 -10.49 -4.82
C ASP A 250 1.64 -9.30 -4.75
N ILE A 251 1.68 -8.60 -3.61
CA ILE A 251 2.58 -7.49 -3.30
C ILE A 251 3.13 -7.64 -1.86
N GLN A 252 4.29 -7.06 -1.60
CA GLN A 252 4.88 -6.98 -0.26
C GLN A 252 4.91 -5.53 0.24
N ILE A 253 4.57 -5.35 1.51
CA ILE A 253 4.44 -4.05 2.14
C ILE A 253 5.58 -3.82 3.15
N PHE A 254 6.09 -2.59 3.19
CA PHE A 254 7.02 -2.08 4.19
C PHE A 254 6.45 -0.81 4.80
N GLU A 255 6.34 -0.78 6.13
CA GLU A 255 5.71 0.32 6.84
C GLU A 255 6.76 1.26 7.41
N ARG A 256 6.69 2.55 7.02
CA ARG A 256 7.55 3.65 7.48
C ARG A 256 9.05 3.48 7.26
N ASP A 257 9.41 2.50 6.44
CA ASP A 257 10.78 2.17 6.06
C ASP A 257 10.81 1.73 4.60
N LEU A 258 11.95 1.96 3.94
CA LEU A 258 12.18 1.41 2.60
C LEU A 258 12.58 -0.07 2.69
N PRO A 259 12.43 -0.88 1.62
CA PRO A 259 12.81 -2.28 1.66
C PRO A 259 14.26 -2.48 2.11
N GLY A 260 14.45 -3.43 3.03
CA GLY A 260 15.73 -3.76 3.65
C GLY A 260 16.15 -2.84 4.81
N GLU A 261 15.32 -1.86 5.17
CA GLU A 261 15.48 -1.03 6.38
C GLU A 261 14.50 -1.49 7.47
N ASN A 262 14.76 -1.10 8.71
CA ASN A 262 13.86 -1.39 9.84
C ASN A 262 14.05 -0.34 10.95
N THR A 263 14.12 0.94 10.57
CA THR A 263 14.36 2.04 11.52
C THR A 263 13.12 2.34 12.38
N ALA A 264 11.92 2.06 11.87
CA ALA A 264 10.66 2.19 12.58
C ALA A 264 10.29 0.92 13.40
N GLY A 265 10.98 -0.20 13.18
CA GLY A 265 10.73 -1.47 13.86
C GLY A 265 9.57 -2.30 13.29
N LEU A 266 9.03 -1.90 12.14
CA LEU A 266 7.86 -2.52 11.49
C LEU A 266 8.20 -3.22 10.16
N SER A 267 9.49 -3.27 9.79
CA SER A 267 9.96 -3.74 8.48
C SER A 267 11.09 -4.78 8.59
N GLY A 268 11.09 -5.59 9.66
CA GLY A 268 12.12 -6.61 9.92
C GLY A 268 12.07 -7.86 9.03
N GLN A 269 11.05 -7.99 8.18
CA GLN A 269 10.85 -9.10 7.25
C GLN A 269 11.90 -9.15 6.13
N SER A 270 12.10 -10.34 5.55
CA SER A 270 12.94 -10.50 4.36
C SER A 270 12.28 -9.87 3.13
N VAL A 271 13.06 -9.23 2.26
CA VAL A 271 12.57 -8.72 0.98
C VAL A 271 12.34 -9.88 0.02
N SER A 272 11.12 -10.01 -0.48
CA SER A 272 10.68 -11.07 -1.39
C SER A 272 10.89 -10.68 -2.87
N HIS A 273 10.49 -11.57 -3.78
CA HIS A 273 10.47 -11.30 -5.22
C HIS A 273 9.14 -10.69 -5.72
N LEU A 274 8.15 -10.47 -4.84
CA LEU A 274 6.92 -9.80 -5.21
C LEU A 274 7.18 -8.30 -5.48
N PRO A 275 6.31 -7.64 -6.24
CA PRO A 275 6.26 -6.17 -6.25
C PRO A 275 6.26 -5.60 -4.83
N LEU A 276 7.08 -4.59 -4.59
CA LEU A 276 7.28 -3.99 -3.27
C LEU A 276 6.55 -2.65 -3.18
N GLU A 277 5.99 -2.34 -2.01
CA GLU A 277 5.41 -1.05 -1.69
C GLU A 277 5.86 -0.60 -0.30
N THR A 278 6.37 0.62 -0.20
CA THR A 278 6.56 1.30 1.08
C THR A 278 5.38 2.23 1.32
N CYS A 279 4.70 2.09 2.45
CA CYS A 279 3.76 3.09 2.93
C CYS A 279 4.44 4.04 3.93
N GLU A 280 4.23 5.34 3.77
CA GLU A 280 4.84 6.37 4.62
C GLU A 280 3.84 7.51 4.87
N THR A 281 3.92 8.15 6.03
CA THR A 281 3.04 9.27 6.39
C THR A 281 3.59 10.59 5.86
N MET A 282 2.72 11.51 5.42
CA MET A 282 3.20 12.84 5.03
C MET A 282 3.60 13.69 6.24
N ASN A 283 2.96 13.49 7.39
CA ASN A 283 3.34 14.02 8.70
C ASN A 283 3.69 12.86 9.64
N GLY A 284 3.39 12.95 10.94
CA GLY A 284 3.67 11.90 11.93
C GLY A 284 2.55 10.89 12.14
N MET A 285 1.41 11.01 11.45
CA MET A 285 0.21 10.18 11.67
C MET A 285 -0.44 9.69 10.38
N TRP A 286 -1.17 8.57 10.48
CA TRP A 286 -1.98 8.06 9.36
C TRP A 286 -3.31 8.84 9.28
N GLY A 287 -4.14 8.74 10.31
CA GLY A 287 -5.37 9.52 10.45
C GLY A 287 -5.11 10.98 10.84
N TYR A 288 -6.08 11.86 10.57
CA TYR A 288 -5.95 13.27 10.88
C TYR A 288 -5.66 13.54 12.37
N LYS A 289 -4.63 14.36 12.62
CA LYS A 289 -4.25 14.84 13.96
C LYS A 289 -4.06 16.34 13.93
N ILE A 290 -4.93 17.08 14.61
CA ILE A 290 -4.98 18.57 14.53
C ILE A 290 -3.70 19.23 15.04
N THR A 291 -3.04 18.62 16.02
CA THR A 291 -1.79 19.12 16.60
C THR A 291 -0.54 18.74 15.80
N ASP A 292 -0.65 17.87 14.81
CA ASP A 292 0.48 17.44 13.99
C ASP A 292 0.60 18.26 12.71
N GLN A 293 1.35 19.36 12.83
CA GLN A 293 1.68 20.25 11.72
C GLN A 293 3.07 19.94 11.13
N ASN A 294 3.74 18.87 11.57
CA ASN A 294 5.09 18.53 11.13
C ASN A 294 5.07 17.74 9.82
N TYR A 295 4.59 18.38 8.76
CA TYR A 295 4.60 17.81 7.42
C TYR A 295 6.02 17.74 6.89
N LYS A 296 6.39 16.57 6.36
CA LYS A 296 7.63 16.37 5.64
C LYS A 296 7.75 17.41 4.52
N SER A 297 8.96 17.93 4.33
CA SER A 297 9.23 18.90 3.27
C SER A 297 9.08 18.25 1.90
N THR A 298 8.83 19.06 0.87
CA THR A 298 8.76 18.60 -0.53
C THR A 298 10.03 17.87 -0.95
N LYS A 299 11.20 18.38 -0.53
CA LYS A 299 12.49 17.71 -0.72
C LYS A 299 12.48 16.30 -0.14
N THR A 300 12.02 16.16 1.11
CA THR A 300 11.92 14.87 1.79
C THR A 300 10.98 13.91 1.05
N LEU A 301 9.82 14.39 0.59
CA LEU A 301 8.84 13.57 -0.13
C LEU A 301 9.38 13.08 -1.49
N ILE A 302 10.03 13.97 -2.26
CA ILE A 302 10.69 13.61 -3.51
C ILE A 302 11.81 12.60 -3.24
N HIS A 303 12.62 12.80 -2.21
CA HIS A 303 13.69 11.87 -1.82
C HIS A 303 13.13 10.49 -1.47
N TYR A 304 12.03 10.40 -0.73
CA TYR A 304 11.37 9.12 -0.44
C TYR A 304 10.91 8.43 -1.73
N LEU A 305 10.25 9.17 -2.64
CA LEU A 305 9.76 8.60 -3.90
C LEU A 305 10.91 8.06 -4.75
N VAL A 306 11.97 8.85 -4.90
CA VAL A 306 13.16 8.47 -5.68
C VAL A 306 13.86 7.26 -5.05
N LYS A 307 14.06 7.26 -3.73
CA LYS A 307 14.71 6.15 -3.02
C LYS A 307 13.88 4.87 -3.07
N ALA A 308 12.55 4.96 -2.97
CA ALA A 308 11.65 3.83 -3.16
C ALA A 308 11.81 3.24 -4.57
N ALA A 309 11.76 4.08 -5.61
CA ALA A 309 11.96 3.64 -6.99
C ALA A 309 13.35 2.99 -7.19
N GLY A 310 14.40 3.55 -6.59
CA GLY A 310 15.76 3.01 -6.63
C GLY A 310 15.94 1.67 -5.90
N LYS A 311 15.08 1.35 -4.93
CA LYS A 311 14.96 0.04 -4.27
C LYS A 311 13.91 -0.86 -4.93
N ASP A 312 13.49 -0.52 -6.14
CA ASP A 312 12.46 -1.20 -6.93
C ASP A 312 11.07 -1.30 -6.26
N ALA A 313 10.78 -0.38 -5.35
CA ALA A 313 9.50 -0.28 -4.66
C ALA A 313 8.64 0.87 -5.18
N ASN A 314 7.33 0.73 -4.96
CA ASN A 314 6.40 1.85 -5.01
C ASN A 314 6.42 2.62 -3.69
N LEU A 315 6.10 3.91 -3.75
CA LEU A 315 5.78 4.72 -2.59
C LEU A 315 4.26 4.95 -2.50
N LEU A 316 3.66 4.59 -1.37
CA LEU A 316 2.29 4.90 -0.99
C LEU A 316 2.30 5.97 0.11
N MET A 317 2.12 7.24 -0.30
CA MET A 317 2.23 8.38 0.62
C MET A 317 0.87 8.72 1.24
N ASN A 318 0.79 8.71 2.57
CA ASN A 318 -0.45 8.90 3.30
C ASN A 318 -0.82 10.37 3.57
N ILE A 319 -2.12 10.65 3.48
CA ILE A 319 -2.78 11.87 3.95
C ILE A 319 -3.97 11.46 4.82
N GLY A 320 -4.11 12.07 6.00
CA GLY A 320 -5.30 11.97 6.84
C GLY A 320 -6.28 13.13 6.55
N PRO A 321 -7.42 12.91 5.87
CA PRO A 321 -8.37 13.96 5.57
C PRO A 321 -9.06 14.52 6.82
N GLN A 322 -9.44 15.78 6.76
CA GLN A 322 -10.11 16.51 7.83
C GLN A 322 -11.53 15.97 8.08
N PRO A 323 -12.11 16.17 9.28
CA PRO A 323 -13.47 15.69 9.58
C PRO A 323 -14.56 16.30 8.69
N ASP A 324 -14.32 17.47 8.08
CA ASP A 324 -15.25 18.10 7.14
C ASP A 324 -15.16 17.56 5.71
N GLY A 325 -14.20 16.67 5.42
CA GLY A 325 -13.99 16.06 4.11
C GLY A 325 -12.98 16.78 3.22
N GLU A 326 -12.26 17.78 3.70
CA GLU A 326 -11.15 18.38 2.95
C GLU A 326 -9.84 17.61 3.18
N LEU A 327 -8.98 17.55 2.15
CA LEU A 327 -7.57 17.24 2.38
C LEU A 327 -6.91 18.42 3.10
N PRO A 328 -5.99 18.20 4.06
CA PRO A 328 -5.24 19.30 4.67
C PRO A 328 -4.54 20.17 3.63
N GLU A 329 -4.64 21.49 3.75
CA GLU A 329 -4.10 22.43 2.76
C GLU A 329 -2.61 22.22 2.50
N VAL A 330 -1.82 21.99 3.57
CA VAL A 330 -0.40 21.68 3.46
C VAL A 330 -0.15 20.41 2.66
N ALA A 331 -1.00 19.38 2.81
CA ALA A 331 -0.89 18.16 2.04
C ALA A 331 -1.18 18.39 0.56
N VAL A 332 -2.21 19.20 0.23
CA VAL A 332 -2.53 19.60 -1.16
C VAL A 332 -1.37 20.40 -1.77
N GLN A 333 -0.75 21.30 -1.01
CA GLN A 333 0.43 22.03 -1.46
C GLN A 333 1.58 21.07 -1.77
N ARG A 334 1.88 20.11 -0.89
CA ARG A 334 2.93 19.11 -1.13
C ARG A 334 2.63 18.24 -2.35
N LEU A 335 1.38 17.82 -2.55
CA LEU A 335 0.95 17.10 -3.75
C LEU A 335 1.24 17.92 -5.02
N LYS A 336 0.91 19.21 -5.02
CA LYS A 336 1.17 20.10 -6.16
C LYS A 336 2.67 20.20 -6.46
N GLU A 337 3.50 20.46 -5.46
CA GLU A 337 4.94 20.65 -5.63
C GLU A 337 5.66 19.33 -6.05
N VAL A 338 5.21 18.18 -5.53
CA VAL A 338 5.65 16.86 -6.01
C VAL A 338 5.22 16.65 -7.47
N GLY A 339 4.01 17.06 -7.83
CA GLY A 339 3.50 17.03 -9.20
C GLY A 339 4.30 17.86 -10.18
N GLU A 340 4.71 19.06 -9.78
CA GLU A 340 5.61 19.92 -10.57
C GLU A 340 6.94 19.21 -10.85
N TRP A 341 7.53 18.57 -9.84
CA TRP A 341 8.73 17.75 -10.02
C TRP A 341 8.47 16.53 -10.93
N MET A 342 7.35 15.82 -10.73
CA MET A 342 6.96 14.67 -11.55
C MET A 342 6.70 15.00 -13.02
N SER A 343 6.18 16.19 -13.31
CA SER A 343 5.98 16.63 -14.70
C SER A 343 7.29 16.70 -15.49
N LYS A 344 8.41 16.98 -14.81
CA LYS A 344 9.74 17.09 -15.42
C LYS A 344 10.51 15.78 -15.37
N TYR A 345 10.47 15.07 -14.24
CA TYR A 345 11.32 13.90 -13.98
C TYR A 345 10.59 12.56 -14.03
N GLY A 346 9.29 12.52 -14.35
CA GLY A 346 8.50 11.29 -14.33
C GLY A 346 9.05 10.13 -15.18
N GLU A 347 9.76 10.41 -16.28
CA GLU A 347 10.42 9.36 -17.09
C GLU A 347 11.46 8.57 -16.29
N THR A 348 12.11 9.21 -15.31
CA THR A 348 13.15 8.59 -14.47
C THR A 348 12.57 7.78 -13.31
N ILE A 349 11.24 7.77 -13.16
CA ILE A 349 10.51 7.03 -12.13
C ILE A 349 9.57 5.99 -12.77
N TYR A 350 8.60 6.41 -13.59
CA TYR A 350 7.56 5.50 -14.07
C TYR A 350 8.06 4.42 -15.04
N GLY A 351 7.67 3.17 -14.77
CA GLY A 351 8.10 2.00 -15.54
C GLY A 351 9.61 1.74 -15.47
N THR A 352 10.29 2.28 -14.45
CA THR A 352 11.67 1.92 -14.16
C THR A 352 11.73 0.70 -13.23
N ARG A 353 12.92 0.12 -13.10
CA ARG A 353 13.29 -0.79 -12.01
C ARG A 353 14.45 -0.20 -11.20
N GLY A 354 14.76 -0.82 -10.07
CA GLY A 354 16.01 -0.54 -9.34
C GLY A 354 17.20 -0.60 -10.30
N GLY A 355 18.04 0.43 -10.29
CA GLY A 355 19.15 0.53 -11.23
C GLY A 355 20.33 -0.36 -10.84
N LEU A 356 21.26 -0.52 -11.79
CA LEU A 356 22.42 -1.41 -11.63
C LEU A 356 23.42 -0.98 -10.55
N VAL A 357 23.35 0.26 -10.07
CA VAL A 357 24.15 0.73 -8.93
C VAL A 357 23.24 0.81 -7.72
N ALA A 358 23.59 0.04 -6.68
CA ALA A 358 22.84 0.01 -5.44
C ALA A 358 22.78 1.39 -4.75
N PRO A 359 21.76 1.65 -3.92
CA PRO A 359 21.68 2.87 -3.11
C PRO A 359 22.95 3.17 -2.29
N HIS A 360 23.30 4.45 -2.22
CA HIS A 360 24.41 4.98 -1.40
C HIS A 360 23.99 6.33 -0.78
N ASP A 361 24.84 6.90 0.08
CA ASP A 361 24.58 8.19 0.74
C ASP A 361 24.34 9.34 -0.25
N TRP A 362 24.95 9.26 -1.44
CA TRP A 362 24.78 10.27 -2.49
C TRP A 362 23.43 10.19 -3.19
N GLY A 363 22.74 9.05 -3.14
CA GLY A 363 21.48 8.84 -3.85
C GLY A 363 21.29 7.41 -4.35
N VAL A 364 20.56 7.26 -5.46
CA VAL A 364 20.14 5.95 -6.00
C VAL A 364 20.21 5.95 -7.51
N THR A 365 20.05 4.77 -8.10
CA THR A 365 19.82 4.65 -9.54
C THR A 365 18.50 3.96 -9.86
N THR A 366 17.86 4.39 -10.94
CA THR A 366 16.71 3.71 -11.56
C THR A 366 17.07 3.38 -13.01
N GLN A 367 16.43 2.37 -13.59
CA GLN A 367 16.75 1.92 -14.94
C GLN A 367 15.51 1.61 -15.78
N LYS A 368 15.56 1.98 -17.06
CA LYS A 368 14.56 1.64 -18.08
C LYS A 368 15.25 1.27 -19.39
N GLY A 369 15.23 -0.02 -19.73
CA GLY A 369 15.99 -0.54 -20.86
C GLY A 369 17.48 -0.22 -20.73
N ASN A 370 18.03 0.49 -21.72
CA ASN A 370 19.43 0.89 -21.76
C ASN A 370 19.70 2.29 -21.17
N LYS A 371 18.73 2.90 -20.51
CA LYS A 371 18.88 4.17 -19.79
C LYS A 371 19.00 3.92 -18.29
N LEU A 372 20.12 4.31 -17.70
CA LEU A 372 20.31 4.38 -16.26
C LEU A 372 20.17 5.84 -15.83
N TYR A 373 19.26 6.13 -14.91
CA TYR A 373 19.12 7.44 -14.30
C TYR A 373 19.80 7.44 -12.94
N VAL A 374 20.79 8.31 -12.78
CA VAL A 374 21.56 8.49 -11.55
C VAL A 374 20.98 9.69 -10.81
N HIS A 375 20.23 9.41 -9.76
CA HIS A 375 19.60 10.43 -8.92
C HIS A 375 20.56 10.86 -7.81
N ILE A 376 21.16 12.03 -7.97
CA ILE A 376 22.14 12.58 -7.03
C ILE A 376 21.40 13.49 -6.05
N LEU A 377 21.17 12.97 -4.85
CA LEU A 377 20.36 13.59 -3.80
C LEU A 377 21.21 14.33 -2.75
N ASN A 378 22.46 13.88 -2.54
CA ASN A 378 23.36 14.44 -1.53
C ASN A 378 24.84 14.17 -1.86
N LEU A 379 25.44 14.97 -2.74
CA LEU A 379 26.86 14.85 -3.09
C LEU A 379 27.62 16.10 -2.64
N GLN A 380 28.79 15.91 -2.03
CA GLN A 380 29.64 17.01 -1.55
C GLN A 380 30.70 17.44 -2.58
N ASP A 381 30.98 16.55 -3.54
CA ASP A 381 32.05 16.73 -4.52
C ASP A 381 31.51 16.99 -5.93
N LYS A 382 32.42 17.43 -6.81
CA LYS A 382 32.15 17.57 -8.26
C LYS A 382 32.37 16.25 -9.02
N ALA A 383 32.69 15.17 -8.34
CA ALA A 383 32.94 13.88 -8.94
C ALA A 383 32.09 12.81 -8.26
N LEU A 384 31.50 11.91 -9.04
CA LEU A 384 30.76 10.76 -8.54
C LEU A 384 31.29 9.48 -9.19
N PHE A 385 31.85 8.59 -8.37
CA PHE A 385 32.22 7.25 -8.82
C PHE A 385 31.00 6.33 -8.82
N LEU A 386 30.84 5.56 -9.90
CA LEU A 386 29.82 4.53 -10.06
C LEU A 386 30.51 3.20 -10.41
N PRO A 387 30.31 2.11 -9.65
CA PRO A 387 30.98 0.82 -9.84
C PRO A 387 30.41 0.02 -11.04
N ILE A 388 30.43 0.63 -12.23
CA ILE A 388 29.88 0.07 -13.47
C ILE A 388 31.01 -0.60 -14.27
N VAL A 389 31.29 -1.86 -13.95
CA VAL A 389 32.39 -2.63 -14.57
C VAL A 389 31.95 -3.23 -15.91
N ASP A 390 30.86 -4.00 -15.88
CA ASP A 390 30.44 -4.92 -16.96
C ASP A 390 29.58 -4.26 -18.05
N LYS A 391 29.44 -2.94 -18.00
CA LYS A 391 28.67 -2.17 -18.98
C LYS A 391 29.52 -1.07 -19.63
N LYS A 392 29.25 -0.79 -20.89
CA LYS A 392 29.83 0.34 -21.63
C LYS A 392 28.90 1.54 -21.58
N VAL A 393 29.33 2.58 -20.89
CA VAL A 393 28.64 3.88 -20.92
C VAL A 393 28.98 4.59 -22.24
N LYS A 394 27.97 4.81 -23.08
CA LYS A 394 28.10 5.45 -24.40
C LYS A 394 27.91 6.95 -24.34
N LYS A 395 27.07 7.42 -23.41
CA LYS A 395 26.68 8.82 -23.27
C LYS A 395 26.29 9.10 -21.83
N ALA A 396 26.63 10.29 -21.34
CA ALA A 396 26.17 10.82 -20.08
C ALA A 396 25.69 12.26 -20.29
N VAL A 397 24.48 12.58 -19.84
CA VAL A 397 23.91 13.93 -19.92
C VAL A 397 23.14 14.26 -18.65
N VAL A 398 23.08 15.53 -18.28
CA VAL A 398 22.12 16.01 -17.29
C VAL A 398 20.72 15.78 -17.86
N PHE A 399 19.85 15.11 -17.12
CA PHE A 399 18.56 14.68 -17.64
C PHE A 399 17.67 15.88 -18.04
N ALA A 400 17.73 16.96 -17.25
CA ALA A 400 16.86 18.12 -17.35
C ALA A 400 17.04 18.96 -18.63
N ASP A 401 18.29 19.18 -19.05
CA ASP A 401 18.64 20.09 -20.15
C ASP A 401 19.48 19.41 -21.24
N LYS A 402 19.80 18.11 -21.04
CA LYS A 402 20.63 17.29 -21.92
C LYS A 402 22.07 17.79 -22.08
N THR A 403 22.54 18.66 -21.19
CA THR A 403 23.94 19.09 -21.14
C THR A 403 24.86 17.88 -20.98
N PRO A 404 25.91 17.71 -21.81
CA PRO A 404 26.86 16.62 -21.68
C PRO A 404 27.57 16.61 -20.32
N VAL A 405 27.66 15.44 -19.70
CA VAL A 405 28.46 15.21 -18.50
C VAL A 405 29.71 14.44 -18.92
N ARG A 406 30.88 14.96 -18.58
CA ARG A 406 32.13 14.25 -18.85
C ARG A 406 32.24 13.04 -17.91
N PHE A 407 32.79 11.95 -18.42
CA PHE A 407 33.07 10.78 -17.59
C PHE A 407 34.34 10.07 -18.05
N THR A 408 35.00 9.41 -17.11
CA THR A 408 36.17 8.55 -17.36
C THR A 408 35.87 7.13 -16.89
N LYS A 409 36.32 6.11 -17.64
CA LYS A 409 36.20 4.70 -17.26
C LYS A 409 37.55 4.19 -16.77
N ASN A 410 37.56 3.49 -15.65
CA ASN A 410 38.71 2.72 -15.16
C ASN A 410 38.31 1.23 -15.02
N LYS A 411 39.16 0.42 -14.37
CA LYS A 411 38.91 -1.03 -14.20
C LYS A 411 37.76 -1.34 -13.23
N GLU A 412 37.44 -0.41 -12.33
CA GLU A 412 36.49 -0.60 -11.23
C GLU A 412 35.14 0.06 -11.50
N GLY A 413 35.06 0.96 -12.48
CA GLY A 413 33.81 1.64 -12.83
C GLY A 413 34.01 2.89 -13.67
N ILE A 414 33.12 3.85 -13.49
CA ILE A 414 33.19 5.17 -14.13
C ILE A 414 33.19 6.28 -13.09
N VAL A 415 33.81 7.40 -13.42
CA VAL A 415 33.71 8.65 -12.64
C VAL A 415 32.99 9.68 -13.49
N LEU A 416 31.86 10.18 -13.01
CA LEU A 416 31.17 11.35 -13.57
C LEU A 416 31.86 12.62 -13.09
N GLU A 417 32.20 13.52 -14.01
CA GLU A 417 32.78 14.83 -13.75
C GLU A 417 31.69 15.90 -13.91
N LEU A 418 31.18 16.41 -12.79
CA LEU A 418 30.11 17.41 -12.73
C LEU A 418 30.70 18.83 -12.79
N ALA A 419 30.03 19.74 -13.48
CA ALA A 419 30.48 21.14 -13.59
C ALA A 419 30.55 21.87 -12.23
N LYS A 420 29.64 21.50 -11.32
CA LYS A 420 29.51 22.03 -9.96
C LYS A 420 28.99 20.95 -9.02
N VAL A 421 29.15 21.16 -7.72
CA VAL A 421 28.51 20.33 -6.70
C VAL A 421 27.00 20.50 -6.85
N PRO A 422 26.21 19.41 -7.00
CA PRO A 422 24.77 19.51 -7.15
C PRO A 422 24.10 20.15 -5.93
N THR A 423 23.19 21.09 -6.18
CA THR A 423 22.40 21.77 -5.14
C THR A 423 20.89 21.59 -5.33
N ASP A 424 20.48 21.01 -6.45
CA ASP A 424 19.08 20.74 -6.77
C ASP A 424 18.49 19.71 -5.79
N VAL A 425 17.16 19.71 -5.65
CA VAL A 425 16.46 18.70 -4.83
C VAL A 425 16.78 17.29 -5.31
N ASP A 426 16.83 17.10 -6.62
CA ASP A 426 17.31 15.87 -7.27
C ASP A 426 18.05 16.26 -8.55
N TYR A 427 19.35 16.01 -8.58
CA TYR A 427 20.19 16.23 -9.75
C TYR A 427 20.36 14.91 -10.50
N VAL A 428 19.68 14.79 -11.63
CA VAL A 428 19.63 13.52 -12.37
C VAL A 428 20.58 13.53 -13.56
N VAL A 429 21.46 12.53 -13.64
CA VAL A 429 22.28 12.25 -14.82
C VAL A 429 21.74 11.00 -15.52
N GLU A 430 21.44 11.12 -16.82
CA GLU A 430 21.03 10.00 -17.68
C GLU A 430 22.28 9.40 -18.36
N LEU A 431 22.51 8.11 -18.13
CA LEU A 431 23.52 7.32 -18.81
C LEU A 431 22.87 6.40 -19.84
N THR A 432 23.39 6.40 -21.06
CA THR A 432 23.06 5.37 -22.06
C THR A 432 24.11 4.26 -21.98
N ILE A 433 23.68 3.05 -21.63
CA ILE A 433 24.52 1.85 -21.53
C ILE A 433 24.25 0.89 -22.71
N ASP A 434 25.05 -0.17 -22.82
CA ASP A 434 24.94 -1.22 -23.84
C ASP A 434 24.04 -2.40 -23.48
#